data_AF-A0A7S3BDD8-F1
#
_entry.id   AF-A0A7S3BDD8-F1
#
_cell.length_a   1.000
_cell.length_b   1.000
_cell.length_c   1.000
_cell.angle_alpha   90.00
_cell.angle_beta   90.00
_cell.angle_gamma   90.00
#
_symmetry.space_group_name_H-M   'P 1'
#
loop_
_entity.id
_entity.type
_entity.pdbx_description
1 polymer ?
#
loop_
_entity_poly.entity_id
_entity_poly.type
_entity_poly.pdbx_seq_one_letter_code
_entity_poly.pdbx_strand_id
1 'polypeptide(L)'
;MVRNPYAWTKLANLVAVESPVGVGYSYCDEMLHGGACANDDVRTAETLHAAMQDFVANKFPELAEAPFYISGESYAGVYCPTLAKAILDGNEDPTQTKINLAGLAVGDPCTDNDSQADSMDMLWYGHKNGFVLDEDFDILWNQCGMRYAHPLASGEWAVGEDGSVSAKGSSGANYAPVVTHRTVPRRGLLSGLSMPTNKAPSKQECDLAHRKFLLQTSKAFDQEWARGFINDLTLYGPSAIVGSSQKGSLNYRIAQWMMSDEVRAALHVQAAPQTAWPGPGAGWTYGSNYSACNADAHPGARSMVDFYRDIAPRVAGSVLVFNGDTDPCVSYEGTRDAIQNKVGFDLLEGGAWRPWFANWTAASRDFLDAKDLLFGPALTTQAAGPQLAGLTMDFDHGLSFATVHGSGHMVPQFRPRAAYRMMEGVLTGAPLAPLLPADAAIAAMSDAEWSDEMDKWTDVAKGASD
;
A
#
# COMPACT_ATOMS: atom_id res chain seq x y z
N MET A 1 4.69 -20.56 15.73
CA MET A 1 3.54 -19.90 15.09
C MET A 1 2.56 -19.45 16.16
N VAL A 2 1.89 -18.31 15.97
CA VAL A 2 0.84 -17.79 16.88
C VAL A 2 -0.41 -17.58 16.04
N ARG A 3 -1.57 -18.08 16.49
CA ARG A 3 -2.82 -17.93 15.74
C ARG A 3 -3.24 -16.46 15.76
N ASN A 4 -3.41 -15.86 14.57
CA ASN A 4 -3.92 -14.50 14.45
C ASN A 4 -5.45 -14.48 14.66
N PRO A 5 -5.98 -13.81 15.70
CA PRO A 5 -7.41 -13.69 15.92
C PRO A 5 -8.09 -12.75 14.92
N TYR A 6 -7.35 -12.02 14.10
CA TYR A 6 -7.83 -11.12 13.06
C TYR A 6 -7.50 -11.64 11.65
N ALA A 7 -7.25 -12.94 11.49
CA ALA A 7 -6.95 -13.53 10.19
C ALA A 7 -8.15 -13.42 9.24
N TRP A 8 -7.91 -12.99 8.00
CA TRP A 8 -8.93 -12.93 6.95
C TRP A 8 -9.45 -14.30 6.53
N THR A 9 -8.77 -15.39 6.89
CA THR A 9 -9.27 -16.77 6.75
C THR A 9 -10.52 -17.08 7.57
N LYS A 10 -10.91 -16.17 8.49
CA LYS A 10 -12.20 -16.24 9.18
C LYS A 10 -13.37 -15.70 8.34
N LEU A 11 -13.06 -14.92 7.29
CA LEU A 11 -14.03 -14.28 6.41
C LEU A 11 -14.15 -14.99 5.06
N ALA A 12 -13.03 -15.52 4.55
CA ALA A 12 -12.97 -16.15 3.23
C ALA A 12 -11.96 -17.30 3.17
N ASN A 13 -12.06 -18.13 2.14
CA ASN A 13 -10.97 -19.02 1.74
C ASN A 13 -9.85 -18.17 1.13
N LEU A 14 -8.68 -18.16 1.76
CA LEU A 14 -7.55 -17.33 1.33
C LEU A 14 -6.55 -18.17 0.53
N VAL A 15 -6.27 -17.76 -0.70
CA VAL A 15 -5.21 -18.30 -1.54
C VAL A 15 -4.07 -17.29 -1.58
N ALA A 16 -2.93 -17.64 -1.00
CA ALA A 16 -1.71 -16.84 -1.08
C ALA A 16 -0.87 -17.33 -2.27
N VAL A 17 -0.64 -16.46 -3.25
CA VAL A 17 0.12 -16.79 -4.45
C VAL A 17 1.46 -16.08 -4.40
N GLU A 18 2.54 -16.84 -4.43
CA GLU A 18 3.90 -16.28 -4.56
C GLU A 18 4.17 -15.96 -6.02
N SER A 19 4.27 -14.68 -6.33
CA SER A 19 4.37 -14.15 -7.70
C SER A 19 5.21 -12.88 -7.68
N PRO A 20 5.99 -12.55 -8.73
CA PRO A 20 6.16 -13.26 -10.01
C PRO A 20 6.91 -14.60 -9.93
N VAL A 21 7.10 -15.25 -11.06
CA VAL A 21 7.88 -16.49 -11.15
C VAL A 21 9.31 -16.23 -10.65
N GLY A 22 9.78 -17.07 -9.73
CA GLY A 22 11.04 -16.89 -9.02
C GLY A 22 10.90 -16.24 -7.64
N VAL A 23 9.72 -15.77 -7.25
CA VAL A 23 9.44 -15.33 -5.87
C VAL A 23 8.98 -16.52 -5.01
N GLY A 24 9.45 -16.58 -3.78
CA GLY A 24 9.11 -17.60 -2.80
C GLY A 24 9.55 -18.98 -3.29
N TYR A 25 8.59 -19.88 -3.45
CA TYR A 25 8.77 -21.21 -4.04
C TYR A 25 8.33 -21.29 -5.50
N SER A 26 7.84 -20.21 -6.11
CA SER A 26 7.48 -20.21 -7.54
C SER A 26 8.73 -20.25 -8.41
N TYR A 27 8.71 -21.05 -9.48
CA TYR A 27 9.84 -21.23 -10.40
C TYR A 27 9.38 -21.56 -11.82
N CYS A 28 10.29 -21.39 -12.79
CA CYS A 28 10.14 -21.88 -14.16
C CYS A 28 11.17 -22.99 -14.47
N ASP A 29 10.98 -23.70 -15.57
CA ASP A 29 11.86 -24.80 -15.99
C ASP A 29 13.32 -24.34 -16.16
N GLU A 30 13.55 -23.12 -16.64
CA GLU A 30 14.90 -22.57 -16.80
C GLU A 30 15.65 -22.51 -15.46
N MET A 31 14.97 -22.21 -14.35
CA MET A 31 15.59 -22.15 -13.02
C MET A 31 16.09 -23.53 -12.55
N LEU A 32 15.47 -24.62 -13.00
CA LEU A 32 15.93 -25.98 -12.68
C LEU A 32 17.25 -26.33 -13.38
N HIS A 33 17.64 -25.55 -14.39
CA HIS A 33 18.85 -25.75 -15.19
C HIS A 33 19.86 -24.58 -15.03
N GLY A 34 19.69 -23.74 -14.02
CA GLY A 34 20.58 -22.61 -13.73
C GLY A 34 20.33 -21.36 -14.60
N GLY A 35 19.22 -21.31 -15.32
CA GLY A 35 18.73 -20.13 -16.03
C GLY A 35 17.84 -19.23 -15.16
N ALA A 36 17.31 -18.17 -15.77
CA ALA A 36 16.42 -17.21 -15.13
C ALA A 36 15.10 -17.09 -15.89
N CYS A 37 14.00 -16.87 -15.16
CA CYS A 37 12.72 -16.54 -15.78
C CYS A 37 12.71 -15.07 -16.21
N ALA A 38 12.07 -14.77 -17.34
CA ALA A 38 11.76 -13.39 -17.67
C ALA A 38 10.45 -12.98 -16.96
N ASN A 39 10.48 -11.88 -16.24
CA ASN A 39 9.34 -11.33 -15.53
C ASN A 39 9.17 -9.85 -15.91
N ASP A 40 7.93 -9.46 -16.16
CA ASP A 40 7.49 -8.08 -16.30
C ASP A 40 6.02 -7.97 -15.88
N ASP A 41 5.46 -6.76 -15.83
CA ASP A 41 4.08 -6.56 -15.35
C ASP A 41 3.06 -7.31 -16.22
N VAL A 42 3.29 -7.33 -17.54
CA VAL A 42 2.39 -7.97 -18.50
C VAL A 42 2.41 -9.48 -18.32
N ARG A 43 3.59 -10.10 -18.34
CA ARG A 43 3.76 -11.54 -18.17
C ARG A 43 3.33 -12.00 -16.78
N THR A 44 3.52 -11.18 -15.75
CA THR A 44 3.05 -11.49 -14.40
C THR A 44 1.52 -11.58 -14.37
N ALA A 45 0.82 -10.62 -14.99
CA ALA A 45 -0.64 -10.68 -15.11
C ALA A 45 -1.11 -11.90 -15.92
N GLU A 46 -0.45 -12.20 -17.05
CA GLU A 46 -0.77 -13.36 -17.89
C GLU A 46 -0.58 -14.68 -17.14
N THR A 47 0.56 -14.85 -16.46
CA THR A 47 0.88 -16.08 -15.71
C THR A 47 0.02 -16.26 -14.47
N LEU A 48 -0.29 -15.17 -13.73
CA LEU A 48 -1.26 -15.21 -12.64
C LEU A 48 -2.65 -15.57 -13.14
N HIS A 49 -3.10 -14.99 -14.25
CA HIS A 49 -4.39 -15.33 -14.84
C HIS A 49 -4.44 -16.81 -15.25
N ALA A 50 -3.42 -17.31 -15.95
CA ALA A 50 -3.32 -18.72 -16.31
C ALA A 50 -3.31 -19.65 -15.07
N ALA A 51 -2.61 -19.25 -14.00
CA ALA A 51 -2.61 -20.01 -12.75
C ALA A 51 -4.00 -20.02 -12.09
N MET A 52 -4.73 -18.90 -12.11
CA MET A 52 -6.09 -18.84 -11.57
C MET A 52 -7.07 -19.63 -12.44
N GLN A 53 -6.93 -19.63 -13.77
CA GLN A 53 -7.68 -20.49 -14.68
C GLN A 53 -7.46 -21.97 -14.33
N ASP A 54 -6.21 -22.43 -14.20
CA ASP A 54 -5.91 -23.82 -13.80
C ASP A 54 -6.45 -24.14 -12.39
N PHE A 55 -6.35 -23.18 -11.47
CA PHE A 55 -6.85 -23.32 -10.10
C PHE A 55 -8.35 -23.61 -10.08
N VAL A 56 -9.17 -22.81 -10.78
CA VAL A 56 -10.63 -23.00 -10.78
C VAL A 56 -11.12 -24.04 -11.77
N ALA A 57 -10.37 -24.36 -12.82
CA ALA A 57 -10.80 -25.35 -13.82
C ALA A 57 -10.39 -26.78 -13.44
N ASN A 58 -9.18 -26.94 -12.90
CA ASN A 58 -8.54 -28.25 -12.75
C ASN A 58 -8.23 -28.63 -11.30
N LYS A 59 -7.77 -27.69 -10.47
CA LYS A 59 -7.35 -28.00 -9.08
C LYS A 59 -8.50 -28.00 -8.09
N PHE A 60 -9.37 -27.00 -8.15
CA PHE A 60 -10.49 -26.79 -7.26
C PHE A 60 -11.75 -26.38 -8.04
N PRO A 61 -12.27 -27.25 -8.94
CA PRO A 61 -13.46 -26.97 -9.74
C PRO A 61 -14.71 -26.67 -8.91
N GLU A 62 -14.78 -27.13 -7.67
CA GLU A 62 -15.83 -26.79 -6.72
C GLU A 62 -15.89 -25.30 -6.33
N LEU A 63 -14.82 -24.54 -6.61
CA LEU A 63 -14.74 -23.10 -6.35
C LEU A 63 -15.04 -22.23 -7.59
N ALA A 64 -15.30 -22.82 -8.76
CA ALA A 64 -15.47 -22.07 -10.01
C ALA A 64 -16.58 -21.01 -9.96
N GLU A 65 -17.68 -21.30 -9.27
CA GLU A 65 -18.82 -20.37 -9.12
C GLU A 65 -18.68 -19.45 -7.89
N ALA A 66 -17.67 -19.65 -7.04
CA ALA A 66 -17.51 -18.87 -5.83
C ALA A 66 -17.14 -17.41 -6.16
N PRO A 67 -17.66 -16.41 -5.42
CA PRO A 67 -17.19 -15.04 -5.53
C PRO A 67 -15.67 -14.96 -5.32
N PHE A 68 -14.97 -14.45 -6.33
CA PHE A 68 -13.52 -14.34 -6.36
C PHE A 68 -13.11 -12.90 -6.06
N TYR A 69 -12.19 -12.72 -5.10
CA TYR A 69 -11.69 -11.42 -4.70
C TYR A 69 -10.19 -11.36 -4.85
N ILE A 70 -9.68 -10.22 -5.30
CA ILE A 70 -8.24 -9.97 -5.41
C ILE A 70 -7.85 -8.98 -4.32
N SER A 71 -6.80 -9.30 -3.57
CA SER A 71 -6.18 -8.36 -2.65
C SER A 71 -4.66 -8.44 -2.71
N GLY A 72 -4.01 -7.32 -2.45
CA GLY A 72 -2.57 -7.17 -2.46
C GLY A 72 -2.16 -5.82 -1.89
N GLU A 73 -0.87 -5.64 -1.68
CA GLU A 73 -0.28 -4.43 -1.10
C GLU A 73 0.89 -3.90 -1.94
N SER A 74 1.19 -2.61 -1.84
CA SER A 74 2.42 -2.02 -2.38
C SER A 74 2.49 -2.09 -3.92
N TYR A 75 3.50 -2.76 -4.47
CA TYR A 75 3.60 -3.01 -5.91
C TYR A 75 2.49 -3.92 -6.46
N ALA A 76 1.75 -4.62 -5.59
CA ALA A 76 0.50 -5.25 -6.01
C ALA A 76 -0.59 -4.23 -6.39
N GLY A 77 -0.36 -2.93 -6.15
CA GLY A 77 -1.01 -1.83 -6.85
C GLY A 77 -1.01 -1.97 -8.38
N VAL A 78 0.02 -2.62 -8.94
CA VAL A 78 0.11 -3.00 -10.35
C VAL A 78 -0.47 -4.39 -10.60
N TYR A 79 -0.11 -5.38 -9.78
CA TYR A 79 -0.54 -6.77 -9.97
C TYR A 79 -2.05 -6.97 -9.87
N CYS A 80 -2.70 -6.35 -8.90
CA CYS A 80 -4.12 -6.56 -8.65
C CYS A 80 -5.00 -6.01 -9.78
N PRO A 81 -4.85 -4.75 -10.24
CA PRO A 81 -5.62 -4.22 -11.36
C PRO A 81 -5.31 -4.91 -12.69
N THR A 82 -4.06 -5.30 -12.94
CA THR A 82 -3.69 -6.01 -14.17
C THR A 82 -4.25 -7.44 -14.20
N LEU A 83 -4.21 -8.17 -13.08
CA LEU A 83 -4.86 -9.48 -12.97
C LEU A 83 -6.38 -9.37 -13.10
N ALA A 84 -7.00 -8.38 -12.44
CA ALA A 84 -8.44 -8.15 -12.55
C ALA A 84 -8.86 -7.91 -13.99
N LYS A 85 -8.11 -7.06 -14.72
CA LYS A 85 -8.33 -6.84 -16.14
C LYS A 85 -8.19 -8.14 -16.94
N ALA A 86 -7.11 -8.91 -16.72
CA ALA A 86 -6.89 -10.17 -17.42
C ALA A 86 -8.03 -11.18 -17.21
N ILE A 87 -8.57 -11.27 -15.98
CA ILE A 87 -9.73 -12.10 -15.67
C ILE A 87 -10.99 -11.59 -16.38
N LEU A 88 -11.26 -10.28 -16.34
CA LEU A 88 -12.45 -9.71 -16.97
C LEU A 88 -12.42 -9.87 -18.49
N ASP A 89 -11.27 -9.66 -19.12
CA ASP A 89 -11.07 -9.87 -20.56
C ASP A 89 -11.14 -11.39 -20.89
N GLY A 90 -10.58 -12.26 -20.05
CA GLY A 90 -10.66 -13.71 -20.19
C GLY A 90 -12.08 -14.26 -20.08
N ASN A 91 -12.91 -13.66 -19.22
CA ASN A 91 -14.33 -14.01 -19.07
C ASN A 91 -15.18 -13.70 -20.33
N GLU A 92 -14.68 -12.88 -21.25
CA GLU A 92 -15.32 -12.61 -22.54
C GLU A 92 -14.98 -13.69 -23.58
N ASP A 93 -13.94 -14.50 -23.34
CA ASP A 93 -13.56 -15.63 -24.18
C ASP A 93 -14.33 -16.90 -23.75
N PRO A 94 -15.25 -17.43 -24.57
CA PRO A 94 -16.05 -18.61 -24.23
C PRO A 94 -15.24 -19.90 -24.11
N THR A 95 -13.95 -19.89 -24.48
CA THR A 95 -13.04 -21.04 -24.33
C THR A 95 -12.37 -21.10 -22.95
N GLN A 96 -12.43 -20.02 -22.18
CA GLN A 96 -11.83 -19.93 -20.85
C GLN A 96 -12.85 -20.24 -19.76
N THR A 97 -12.36 -20.70 -18.60
CA THR A 97 -13.23 -20.93 -17.44
C THR A 97 -13.55 -19.58 -16.83
N LYS A 98 -14.84 -19.30 -16.66
CA LYS A 98 -15.27 -18.03 -16.09
C LYS A 98 -14.86 -17.94 -14.62
N ILE A 99 -14.20 -16.85 -14.23
CA ILE A 99 -13.88 -16.52 -12.84
C ILE A 99 -14.82 -15.40 -12.38
N ASN A 100 -15.61 -15.65 -11.34
CA ASN A 100 -16.60 -14.71 -10.82
C ASN A 100 -15.95 -13.58 -10.00
N LEU A 101 -15.27 -12.64 -10.65
CA LEU A 101 -14.59 -11.52 -9.99
C LEU A 101 -15.61 -10.57 -9.31
N ALA A 102 -15.72 -10.71 -7.99
CA ALA A 102 -16.70 -10.03 -7.15
C ALA A 102 -16.16 -8.77 -6.47
N GLY A 103 -14.85 -8.60 -6.33
CA GLY A 103 -14.30 -7.39 -5.73
C GLY A 103 -12.78 -7.35 -5.67
N LEU A 104 -12.27 -6.17 -5.35
CA LEU A 104 -10.84 -5.90 -5.17
C LEU A 104 -10.61 -5.11 -3.89
N ALA A 105 -9.49 -5.37 -3.20
CA ALA A 105 -9.02 -4.55 -2.08
C ALA A 105 -7.50 -4.39 -2.16
N VAL A 106 -7.02 -3.19 -2.51
CA VAL A 106 -5.59 -2.96 -2.75
C VAL A 106 -5.04 -1.94 -1.74
N GLY A 107 -4.09 -2.38 -0.93
CA GLY A 107 -3.49 -1.63 0.16
C GLY A 107 -2.21 -0.92 -0.26
N ASP A 108 -2.03 0.30 0.22
CA ASP A 108 -0.86 1.16 0.03
C ASP A 108 -0.29 1.07 -1.41
N PRO A 109 -1.12 1.26 -2.47
CA PRO A 109 -0.77 0.77 -3.81
C PRO A 109 0.03 1.76 -4.65
N CYS A 110 1.05 1.23 -5.33
CA CYS A 110 1.65 1.88 -6.48
C CYS A 110 0.58 2.11 -7.56
N THR A 111 0.26 3.37 -7.84
CA THR A 111 -0.92 3.73 -8.63
C THR A 111 -0.57 4.63 -9.82
N ASP A 112 0.10 5.75 -9.56
CA ASP A 112 0.39 6.77 -10.56
C ASP A 112 1.61 7.59 -10.14
N ASN A 113 2.67 7.52 -10.94
CA ASN A 113 3.91 8.24 -10.63
C ASN A 113 3.69 9.75 -10.48
N ASP A 114 2.89 10.36 -11.36
CA ASP A 114 2.71 11.81 -11.35
C ASP A 114 1.95 12.28 -10.10
N SER A 115 0.93 11.54 -9.67
CA SER A 115 0.19 11.84 -8.44
C SER A 115 1.02 11.54 -7.19
N GLN A 116 1.83 10.48 -7.22
CA GLN A 116 2.55 10.02 -6.03
C GLN A 116 3.92 10.69 -5.84
N ALA A 117 4.51 11.29 -6.89
CA ALA A 117 5.86 11.82 -6.91
C ALA A 117 6.21 12.73 -5.71
N ASP A 118 5.41 13.76 -5.45
CA ASP A 118 5.69 14.69 -4.35
C ASP A 118 5.41 14.04 -3.00
N SER A 119 4.32 13.28 -2.88
CA SER A 119 3.90 12.68 -1.61
C SER A 119 4.84 11.57 -1.10
N MET A 120 5.58 10.93 -2.02
CA MET A 120 6.61 9.93 -1.73
C MET A 120 8.01 10.55 -1.59
N ASP A 121 8.15 11.88 -1.71
CA ASP A 121 9.40 12.57 -1.40
C ASP A 121 9.56 12.69 0.12
N MET A 122 10.67 12.21 0.66
CA MET A 122 10.90 12.16 2.11
C MET A 122 10.99 13.53 2.77
N LEU A 123 11.38 14.59 2.04
CA LEU A 123 11.34 15.95 2.55
C LEU A 123 9.90 16.48 2.61
N TRP A 124 9.09 16.21 1.59
CA TRP A 124 7.67 16.55 1.58
C TRP A 124 6.92 15.81 2.69
N TYR A 125 7.13 14.51 2.80
CA TYR A 125 6.52 13.69 3.84
C TYR A 125 6.97 14.13 5.24
N GLY A 126 8.25 14.43 5.41
CA GLY A 126 8.80 14.94 6.67
C GLY A 126 8.21 16.29 7.08
N HIS A 127 8.00 17.20 6.12
CA HIS A 127 7.34 18.48 6.38
C HIS A 127 5.89 18.31 6.78
N LYS A 128 5.11 17.55 6.00
CA LYS A 128 3.70 17.25 6.32
C LYS A 128 3.53 16.70 7.74
N ASN A 129 4.41 15.80 8.16
CA ASN A 129 4.30 15.11 9.45
C ASN A 129 5.08 15.79 10.59
N GLY A 130 5.57 17.03 10.38
CA GLY A 130 6.16 17.84 11.44
C GLY A 130 7.60 17.48 11.83
N PHE A 131 8.29 16.66 11.04
CA PHE A 131 9.72 16.37 11.21
C PHE A 131 10.62 17.47 10.66
N VAL A 132 10.12 18.24 9.69
CA VAL A 132 10.82 19.36 9.06
C VAL A 132 10.03 20.63 9.30
N LEU A 133 10.69 21.64 9.87
CA LEU A 133 10.09 22.95 10.11
C LEU A 133 9.88 23.69 8.79
N ASP A 134 8.86 24.54 8.72
CA ASP A 134 8.51 25.34 7.53
C ASP A 134 9.74 26.07 6.94
N GLU A 135 10.57 26.67 7.79
CA GLU A 135 11.78 27.40 7.37
C GLU A 135 12.80 26.49 6.66
N ASP A 136 13.07 25.31 7.21
CA ASP A 136 14.02 24.36 6.63
C ASP A 136 13.42 23.70 5.36
N PHE A 137 12.11 23.45 5.34
CA PHE A 137 11.40 22.97 4.14
C PHE A 137 11.44 24.00 3.02
N ASP A 138 11.15 25.27 3.28
CA ASP A 138 11.21 26.33 2.28
C ASP A 138 12.61 26.50 1.70
N ILE A 139 13.64 26.47 2.54
CA ILE A 139 15.04 26.48 2.08
C ILE A 139 15.28 25.29 1.16
N LEU A 140 14.99 24.07 1.62
CA LEU A 140 15.33 22.85 0.88
C LEU A 140 14.49 22.68 -0.40
N TRP A 141 13.16 22.73 -0.28
CA TRP A 141 12.22 22.43 -1.34
C TRP A 141 12.12 23.56 -2.38
N ASN A 142 11.94 24.80 -1.92
CA ASN A 142 11.61 25.94 -2.78
C ASN A 142 12.83 26.72 -3.26
N GLN A 143 13.89 26.82 -2.45
CA GLN A 143 15.05 27.64 -2.78
C GLN A 143 16.24 26.83 -3.31
N CYS A 144 16.58 25.73 -2.64
CA CYS A 144 17.69 24.84 -3.02
C CYS A 144 17.27 23.78 -4.05
N GLY A 145 15.97 23.54 -4.25
CA GLY A 145 15.45 22.56 -5.21
C GLY A 145 15.79 21.12 -4.84
N MET A 146 15.94 20.83 -3.55
CA MET A 146 16.30 19.53 -3.02
C MET A 146 15.09 18.58 -3.09
N ARG A 147 15.33 17.34 -3.52
CA ARG A 147 14.36 16.25 -3.56
C ARG A 147 14.99 14.98 -3.00
N TYR A 148 14.17 14.20 -2.30
CA TYR A 148 14.52 12.94 -1.64
C TYR A 148 13.49 11.88 -2.03
N ALA A 149 13.41 11.61 -3.33
CA ALA A 149 12.51 10.61 -3.88
C ALA A 149 12.80 9.23 -3.26
N HIS A 150 11.75 8.47 -3.00
CA HIS A 150 11.84 7.08 -2.56
C HIS A 150 12.57 6.21 -3.62
N PRO A 151 13.36 5.19 -3.22
CA PRO A 151 14.01 4.26 -4.16
C PRO A 151 13.04 3.59 -5.15
N LEU A 152 11.79 3.29 -4.76
CA LEU A 152 10.75 2.81 -5.69
C LEU A 152 10.39 3.85 -6.75
N ALA A 153 10.43 5.14 -6.41
CA ALA A 153 10.25 6.23 -7.35
C ALA A 153 11.49 6.47 -8.24
N SER A 154 12.58 5.70 -8.07
CA SER A 154 13.77 5.71 -8.92
C SER A 154 13.83 4.55 -9.93
N GLY A 155 12.93 3.56 -9.84
CA GLY A 155 12.84 2.45 -10.82
C GLY A 155 14.00 1.44 -10.79
N GLU A 156 15.07 1.73 -10.04
CA GLU A 156 16.22 0.84 -9.93
C GLU A 156 15.94 -0.27 -8.91
N TRP A 157 16.10 -1.53 -9.31
CA TRP A 157 16.02 -2.71 -8.43
C TRP A 157 17.41 -3.32 -8.27
N ALA A 158 17.75 -3.76 -7.05
CA ALA A 158 18.99 -4.47 -6.78
C ALA A 158 18.73 -5.78 -6.05
N VAL A 159 19.57 -6.76 -6.35
CA VAL A 159 19.63 -8.04 -5.63
C VAL A 159 20.64 -7.87 -4.50
N GLY A 160 20.19 -7.96 -3.25
CA GLY A 160 21.06 -7.96 -2.07
C GLY A 160 21.94 -9.20 -2.01
N GLU A 161 22.99 -9.17 -1.17
CA GLU A 161 23.88 -10.32 -0.95
C GLU A 161 23.14 -11.56 -0.41
N ASP A 162 21.94 -11.38 0.16
CA ASP A 162 21.05 -12.42 0.66
C ASP A 162 20.01 -12.91 -0.36
N GLY A 163 20.07 -12.42 -1.60
CA GLY A 163 19.13 -12.75 -2.68
C GLY A 163 17.84 -11.92 -2.67
N SER A 164 17.58 -11.11 -1.65
CA SER A 164 16.39 -10.25 -1.65
C SER A 164 16.45 -9.24 -2.81
N VAL A 165 15.35 -9.08 -3.54
CA VAL A 165 15.20 -7.97 -4.50
C VAL A 165 14.49 -6.85 -3.80
N SER A 166 15.19 -5.73 -3.66
CA SER A 166 14.62 -4.48 -3.18
C SER A 166 14.74 -3.45 -4.30
N ALA A 167 13.93 -2.40 -4.24
CA ALA A 167 14.36 -1.15 -4.85
C ALA A 167 15.79 -0.89 -4.38
N LYS A 168 16.65 -0.36 -5.25
CA LYS A 168 18.05 -0.07 -4.96
C LYS A 168 18.10 1.06 -3.93
N GLY A 169 17.78 0.72 -2.69
CA GLY A 169 18.22 1.42 -1.51
C GLY A 169 19.71 1.49 -1.65
N SER A 170 20.21 2.70 -1.56
CA SER A 170 21.60 3.03 -1.70
C SER A 170 22.42 2.39 -0.58
N SER A 171 22.62 1.06 -0.60
CA SER A 171 23.62 0.37 0.19
C SER A 171 24.99 0.82 -0.32
N GLY A 172 25.39 2.02 0.07
CA GLY A 172 26.64 2.67 -0.33
C GLY A 172 26.53 3.85 -1.31
N ALA A 173 25.37 4.16 -1.90
CA ALA A 173 25.21 5.42 -2.62
C ALA A 173 24.78 6.51 -1.62
N ASN A 174 25.34 7.69 -1.75
CA ASN A 174 24.79 8.84 -1.05
C ASN A 174 23.31 8.97 -1.48
N TYR A 175 22.40 9.34 -0.57
CA TYR A 175 21.17 10.07 -0.92
C TYR A 175 21.61 11.40 -1.54
N ALA A 176 22.34 11.34 -2.66
CA ALA A 176 22.92 12.46 -3.33
C ALA A 176 21.71 13.25 -3.80
N PRO A 177 21.53 14.48 -3.29
CA PRO A 177 20.37 15.26 -3.64
C PRO A 177 20.32 15.37 -5.15
N VAL A 178 19.23 14.90 -5.74
CA VAL A 178 19.00 15.12 -7.15
C VAL A 178 18.56 16.57 -7.25
N VAL A 179 19.49 17.46 -7.59
CA VAL A 179 19.16 18.81 -8.03
C VAL A 179 18.57 18.68 -9.44
N THR A 180 17.36 18.13 -9.54
CA THR A 180 16.59 18.24 -10.77
C THR A 180 15.98 19.63 -10.77
N HIS A 181 16.47 20.51 -11.64
CA HIS A 181 15.72 21.68 -12.09
C HIS A 181 14.49 21.23 -12.91
N ARG A 182 13.56 20.47 -12.31
CA ARG A 182 12.19 20.43 -12.84
C ARG A 182 11.59 21.78 -12.46
N THR A 183 11.46 22.66 -13.43
CA THR A 183 10.58 23.83 -13.35
C THR A 183 9.15 23.32 -13.18
N VAL A 184 8.76 22.98 -11.94
CA VAL A 184 7.36 22.80 -11.59
C VAL A 184 6.75 24.21 -11.60
N PRO A 185 5.71 24.48 -12.42
CA PRO A 185 5.02 25.75 -12.34
C PRO A 185 4.52 25.94 -10.91
N ARG A 186 4.86 27.05 -10.27
CA ARG A 186 4.37 27.40 -8.94
C ARG A 186 2.83 27.41 -8.96
N ARG A 187 2.18 26.31 -8.58
CA ARG A 187 0.78 26.30 -8.16
C ARG A 187 0.75 26.48 -6.64
N GLY A 188 0.99 27.72 -6.21
CA GLY A 188 0.76 28.11 -4.82
C GLY A 188 -0.70 28.51 -4.65
N LEU A 189 -1.44 27.79 -3.81
CA LEU A 189 -2.79 28.15 -3.38
C LEU A 189 -2.80 29.28 -2.33
N LEU A 190 -1.66 29.94 -2.09
CA LEU A 190 -1.51 31.07 -1.18
C LEU A 190 -0.57 32.12 -1.79
N SER A 191 -0.97 32.73 -2.91
CA SER A 191 -0.23 33.85 -3.52
C SER A 191 -0.39 35.19 -2.76
N GLY A 192 -0.71 35.16 -1.46
CA GLY A 192 -1.14 36.33 -0.69
C GLY A 192 -0.14 36.88 0.33
N LEU A 193 0.92 36.15 0.68
CA LEU A 193 1.89 36.60 1.68
C LEU A 193 3.32 36.52 1.12
N SER A 194 3.63 37.48 0.27
CA SER A 194 5.01 37.78 -0.14
C SER A 194 5.78 38.33 1.06
N MET A 195 6.59 37.49 1.73
CA MET A 195 7.70 38.00 2.55
C MET A 195 8.96 38.20 1.69
N PRO A 196 9.74 39.27 1.92
CA PRO A 196 10.77 39.71 1.00
C PRO A 196 12.15 39.15 1.37
N THR A 197 12.73 38.29 0.53
CA THR A 197 14.19 38.25 0.29
C THR A 197 14.49 37.53 -1.03
N ASN A 198 14.74 38.29 -2.09
CA ASN A 198 15.27 37.84 -3.38
C ASN A 198 16.77 37.44 -3.30
N LYS A 199 17.22 36.80 -2.22
CA LYS A 199 18.59 36.28 -2.13
C LYS A 199 18.52 34.77 -2.23
N ALA A 200 19.08 34.21 -3.30
CA ALA A 200 19.27 32.76 -3.39
C ALA A 200 20.07 32.28 -2.16
N PRO A 201 19.66 31.17 -1.53
CA PRO A 201 20.34 30.66 -0.34
C PRO A 201 21.79 30.35 -0.69
N SER A 202 22.68 30.66 0.23
CA SER A 202 24.06 30.22 0.15
C SER A 202 24.12 28.69 0.23
N LYS A 203 25.16 28.11 -0.36
CA LYS A 203 25.45 26.67 -0.22
C LYS A 203 25.48 26.23 1.26
N GLN A 204 25.96 27.10 2.15
CA GLN A 204 26.01 26.83 3.58
C GLN A 204 24.61 26.74 4.22
N GLU A 205 23.65 27.56 3.79
CA GLU A 205 22.26 27.50 4.26
C GLU A 205 21.59 26.21 3.79
N CYS A 206 21.76 25.84 2.51
CA CYS A 206 21.27 24.55 1.99
C CYS A 206 21.91 23.35 2.73
N ASP A 207 23.24 23.37 2.93
CA ASP A 207 23.96 22.29 3.64
C ASP A 207 23.51 22.18 5.11
N LEU A 208 23.23 23.29 5.79
CA LEU A 208 22.76 23.29 7.17
C LEU A 208 21.34 22.72 7.29
N ALA A 209 20.40 23.21 6.48
CA ALA A 209 19.03 22.72 6.46
C ALA A 209 18.99 21.22 6.13
N HIS A 210 19.81 20.80 5.16
CA HIS A 210 19.91 19.38 4.79
C HIS A 210 20.39 18.51 5.96
N ARG A 211 21.42 18.95 6.68
CA ARG A 211 21.95 18.20 7.84
C ARG A 211 20.94 18.12 8.98
N LYS A 212 20.18 19.19 9.24
CA LYS A 212 19.09 19.16 10.21
C LYS A 212 18.03 18.13 9.82
N PHE A 213 17.58 18.16 8.56
CA PHE A 213 16.64 17.19 8.02
C PHE A 213 17.12 15.75 8.24
N LEU A 214 18.36 15.43 7.87
CA LEU A 214 18.91 14.09 8.08
C LEU A 214 18.99 13.69 9.56
N LEU A 215 19.30 14.62 10.46
CA LEU A 215 19.34 14.34 11.90
C LEU A 215 17.95 14.09 12.48
N GLN A 216 16.94 14.84 12.05
CA GLN A 216 15.56 14.75 12.55
C GLN A 216 14.84 13.49 12.07
N THR A 217 15.18 13.01 10.88
CA THR A 217 14.46 11.93 10.19
C THR A 217 15.22 10.63 10.14
N SER A 218 16.37 10.53 10.81
CA SER A 218 17.25 9.36 10.70
C SER A 218 17.70 9.10 9.25
N LYS A 219 18.50 10.00 8.67
CA LYS A 219 19.01 9.91 7.30
C LYS A 219 17.87 9.86 6.24
N ALA A 220 16.93 10.82 6.31
CA ALA A 220 15.78 10.91 5.39
C ALA A 220 14.84 9.70 5.49
N PHE A 221 14.47 9.33 6.72
CA PHE A 221 13.66 8.16 7.06
C PHE A 221 14.29 6.87 6.53
N ASP A 222 15.52 6.56 6.97
CA ASP A 222 16.33 5.42 6.53
C ASP A 222 15.52 4.16 6.18
N GLN A 223 15.25 4.00 4.88
CA GLN A 223 14.53 2.87 4.29
C GLN A 223 15.44 1.68 4.00
N GLU A 224 16.76 1.77 4.27
CA GLU A 224 17.64 0.59 4.24
C GLU A 224 17.36 -0.33 5.45
N TRP A 225 16.42 0.06 6.33
CA TRP A 225 16.04 -0.61 7.57
C TRP A 225 17.23 -0.88 8.51
N ALA A 226 18.36 -0.22 8.27
CA ALA A 226 19.66 -0.50 8.85
C ALA A 226 20.19 0.76 9.52
N ARG A 227 19.80 0.95 10.79
CA ARG A 227 20.18 2.06 11.71
C ARG A 227 19.22 3.25 11.73
N GLY A 228 18.11 3.17 11.00
CA GLY A 228 16.94 4.03 11.13
C GLY A 228 16.30 3.99 12.53
N PHE A 229 16.01 5.14 13.14
CA PHE A 229 15.10 5.22 14.31
C PHE A 229 13.64 5.56 13.93
N ILE A 230 13.36 5.83 12.65
CA ILE A 230 12.02 5.96 12.03
C ILE A 230 12.05 5.21 10.69
N ASN A 231 11.03 4.39 10.39
CA ASN A 231 10.85 3.75 9.08
C ASN A 231 9.35 3.58 8.73
N ASP A 232 9.06 2.97 7.59
CA ASP A 232 7.71 2.67 7.07
C ASP A 232 6.87 1.73 7.95
N LEU A 233 7.54 0.95 8.81
CA LEU A 233 6.93 0.03 9.76
C LEU A 233 6.67 0.67 11.12
N THR A 234 7.40 1.73 11.49
CA THR A 234 7.27 2.31 12.82
C THR A 234 6.41 3.55 12.77
N LEU A 235 5.22 3.41 13.34
CA LEU A 235 4.20 4.43 13.52
C LEU A 235 4.69 5.67 14.30
N TYR A 236 5.57 6.46 13.69
CA TYR A 236 6.37 7.50 14.35
C TYR A 236 7.09 7.03 15.64
N GLY A 237 7.28 5.71 15.78
CA GLY A 237 7.85 5.06 16.96
C GLY A 237 9.30 4.63 16.74
N PRO A 238 10.04 4.29 17.82
CA PRO A 238 11.43 3.85 17.70
C PRO A 238 11.53 2.61 16.80
N SER A 239 12.26 2.73 15.70
CA SER A 239 12.58 1.62 14.81
C SER A 239 13.41 0.57 15.53
N ALA A 240 12.75 -0.51 15.94
CA ALA A 240 13.41 -1.78 16.14
C ALA A 240 13.75 -2.30 14.73
N ILE A 241 14.94 -1.93 14.25
CA ILE A 241 15.67 -2.51 13.12
C ILE A 241 15.24 -3.95 12.92
N VAL A 242 14.80 -4.35 11.73
CA VAL A 242 14.88 -5.76 11.32
C VAL A 242 14.70 -5.92 9.82
N GLY A 243 15.79 -5.75 9.07
CA GLY A 243 15.91 -6.35 7.74
C GLY A 243 15.64 -7.87 7.78
N SER A 244 15.38 -8.45 6.62
CA SER A 244 15.19 -9.91 6.42
C SER A 244 16.29 -10.76 7.06
N SER A 245 17.53 -10.29 7.03
CA SER A 245 18.72 -10.99 7.51
C SER A 245 19.05 -10.77 8.98
N GLN A 246 18.36 -9.84 9.66
CA GLN A 246 18.67 -9.47 11.04
C GLN A 246 18.24 -10.59 12.00
N LYS A 247 19.20 -11.30 12.59
CA LYS A 247 18.90 -12.39 13.53
C LYS A 247 17.95 -11.91 14.64
N GLY A 248 16.81 -12.58 14.75
CA GLY A 248 15.76 -12.27 15.71
C GLY A 248 14.56 -11.51 15.14
N SER A 249 14.59 -11.01 13.90
CA SER A 249 13.40 -10.41 13.26
C SER A 249 12.21 -11.35 13.26
N LEU A 250 11.03 -10.76 13.05
CA LEU A 250 9.95 -11.47 12.37
C LEU A 250 10.38 -12.02 11.00
N ASN A 251 10.86 -11.17 10.08
CA ASN A 251 11.30 -11.55 8.73
C ASN A 251 12.36 -12.68 8.73
N TYR A 252 13.46 -12.54 9.47
CA TYR A 252 14.46 -13.59 9.65
C TYR A 252 13.85 -14.90 10.15
N ARG A 253 13.02 -14.85 11.20
CA ARG A 253 12.39 -16.07 11.75
C ARG A 253 11.46 -16.73 10.74
N ILE A 254 10.70 -15.96 9.97
CA ILE A 254 9.84 -16.50 8.91
C ILE A 254 10.70 -17.11 7.80
N ALA A 255 11.74 -16.42 7.33
CA ALA A 255 12.64 -16.95 6.31
C ALA A 255 13.29 -18.27 6.72
N GLN A 256 13.79 -18.37 7.95
CA GLN A 256 14.34 -19.63 8.48
C GLN A 256 13.27 -20.73 8.60
N TRP A 257 12.05 -20.38 9.01
CA TRP A 257 10.95 -21.33 9.12
C TRP A 257 10.54 -21.85 7.75
N MET A 258 10.32 -20.97 6.78
CA MET A 258 9.99 -21.31 5.39
C MET A 258 11.10 -22.15 4.74
N MET A 259 12.36 -21.87 5.03
CA MET A 259 13.47 -22.65 4.45
C MET A 259 13.76 -23.97 5.18
N SER A 260 13.06 -24.31 6.26
CA SER A 260 13.27 -25.58 6.95
C SER A 260 12.76 -26.77 6.13
N ASP A 261 13.48 -27.90 6.18
CA ASP A 261 13.12 -29.12 5.45
C ASP A 261 11.72 -29.62 5.81
N GLU A 262 11.33 -29.52 7.09
CA GLU A 262 10.01 -29.91 7.57
C GLU A 262 8.89 -29.08 6.93
N VAL A 263 9.06 -27.75 6.89
CA VAL A 263 8.05 -26.84 6.31
C VAL A 263 8.00 -27.00 4.80
N ARG A 264 9.15 -27.06 4.12
CA ARG A 264 9.20 -27.32 2.67
C ARG A 264 8.53 -28.65 2.31
N ALA A 265 8.69 -29.67 3.16
CA ALA A 265 8.02 -30.94 2.97
C ALA A 265 6.51 -30.88 3.22
N ALA A 266 6.08 -30.19 4.27
CA ALA A 266 4.66 -30.01 4.60
C ALA A 266 3.92 -29.19 3.52
N LEU A 267 4.60 -28.26 2.85
CA LEU A 267 4.05 -27.44 1.76
C LEU A 267 4.19 -28.08 0.38
N HIS A 268 4.85 -29.24 0.25
CA HIS A 268 5.12 -29.93 -1.01
C HIS A 268 5.96 -29.11 -2.02
N VAL A 269 6.93 -28.33 -1.52
CA VAL A 269 7.76 -27.40 -2.33
C VAL A 269 9.24 -27.80 -2.37
N GLN A 270 9.58 -29.05 -2.04
CA GLN A 270 10.98 -29.50 -2.02
C GLN A 270 11.67 -29.38 -3.39
N ALA A 271 10.89 -29.47 -4.47
CA ALA A 271 11.38 -29.34 -5.84
C ALA A 271 11.77 -27.91 -6.23
N ALA A 272 11.33 -26.88 -5.49
CA ALA A 272 11.67 -25.50 -5.78
C ALA A 272 13.19 -25.27 -5.65
N PRO A 273 13.88 -24.75 -6.68
CA PRO A 273 15.34 -24.61 -6.70
C PRO A 273 15.87 -23.49 -5.78
N GLN A 274 14.96 -22.83 -5.06
CA GLN A 274 15.23 -21.66 -4.24
C GLN A 274 16.02 -22.03 -2.99
N THR A 275 17.09 -21.28 -2.76
CA THR A 275 18.02 -21.44 -1.64
C THR A 275 17.75 -20.47 -0.49
N ALA A 276 16.85 -19.51 -0.69
CA ALA A 276 16.37 -18.56 0.30
C ALA A 276 14.88 -18.24 0.05
N TRP A 277 14.19 -17.78 1.10
CA TRP A 277 12.80 -17.30 1.05
C TRP A 277 12.75 -15.92 1.71
N PRO A 278 11.99 -14.94 1.17
CA PRO A 278 11.04 -15.04 0.06
C PRO A 278 11.67 -14.89 -1.34
N GLY A 279 13.00 -14.88 -1.46
CA GLY A 279 13.66 -14.75 -2.76
C GLY A 279 13.48 -13.35 -3.38
N PRO A 280 13.71 -13.20 -4.69
CA PRO A 280 14.04 -14.24 -5.65
C PRO A 280 15.50 -14.73 -5.58
N GLY A 281 15.89 -15.67 -6.43
CA GLY A 281 17.27 -16.17 -6.51
C GLY A 281 18.22 -15.23 -7.27
N ALA A 282 19.51 -15.54 -7.25
CA ALA A 282 20.53 -14.81 -8.02
C ALA A 282 20.21 -14.79 -9.53
N GLY A 283 20.31 -13.63 -10.17
CA GLY A 283 20.05 -13.45 -11.60
C GLY A 283 18.59 -13.24 -11.98
N TRP A 284 17.68 -13.14 -11.01
CA TRP A 284 16.30 -12.72 -11.26
C TRP A 284 16.23 -11.26 -11.69
N THR A 285 15.39 -10.97 -12.68
CA THR A 285 15.14 -9.62 -13.18
C THR A 285 13.64 -9.39 -13.36
N TYR A 286 13.24 -8.13 -13.31
CA TYR A 286 11.86 -7.70 -13.46
C TYR A 286 11.76 -6.42 -14.28
N GLY A 287 10.88 -6.42 -15.28
CA GLY A 287 10.57 -5.25 -16.09
C GLY A 287 9.28 -4.58 -15.64
N SER A 288 9.38 -3.32 -15.19
CA SER A 288 8.20 -2.50 -14.92
C SER A 288 7.72 -1.81 -16.20
N ASN A 289 6.48 -2.07 -16.63
CA ASN A 289 5.87 -1.57 -17.85
C ASN A 289 5.06 -0.28 -17.63
N TYR A 290 4.49 -0.10 -16.44
CA TYR A 290 3.51 0.95 -16.17
C TYR A 290 4.08 2.12 -15.37
N SER A 291 3.45 3.30 -15.46
CA SER A 291 3.80 4.52 -14.73
C SER A 291 3.25 4.48 -13.29
N ALA A 292 3.68 3.50 -12.51
CA ALA A 292 3.26 3.28 -11.12
C ALA A 292 4.43 2.71 -10.31
N CYS A 293 5.03 3.54 -9.44
CA CYS A 293 6.31 3.24 -8.77
C CYS A 293 7.40 2.79 -9.76
N ASN A 294 7.52 3.50 -10.88
CA ASN A 294 8.45 3.15 -11.96
C ASN A 294 9.04 4.40 -12.59
N ALA A 295 10.24 4.81 -12.17
CA ALA A 295 10.87 6.03 -12.69
C ALA A 295 11.26 5.93 -14.17
N ASP A 296 11.49 4.70 -14.65
CA ASP A 296 11.91 4.41 -16.01
C ASP A 296 10.71 4.25 -16.96
N ALA A 297 9.49 4.52 -16.47
CA ALA A 297 8.30 4.54 -17.30
C ALA A 297 8.51 5.48 -18.50
N HIS A 298 8.38 4.92 -19.70
CA HIS A 298 8.50 5.70 -20.92
C HIS A 298 7.45 6.82 -20.97
N PRO A 299 7.74 7.96 -21.63
CA PRO A 299 6.76 9.03 -21.77
C PRO A 299 5.45 8.52 -22.38
N GLY A 300 4.34 8.74 -21.68
CA GLY A 300 3.01 8.26 -22.09
C GLY A 300 2.67 6.83 -21.65
N ALA A 301 3.51 6.18 -20.86
CA ALA A 301 3.18 4.91 -20.23
C ALA A 301 1.88 5.03 -19.41
N ARG A 302 0.99 4.05 -19.56
CA ARG A 302 -0.25 3.96 -18.77
C ARG A 302 0.08 3.82 -17.28
N SER A 303 -0.74 4.40 -16.43
CA SER A 303 -0.71 4.15 -14.98
C SER A 303 -1.91 3.30 -14.55
N MET A 304 -1.99 2.94 -13.27
CA MET A 304 -3.11 2.13 -12.76
C MET A 304 -4.42 2.90 -12.75
N VAL A 305 -4.39 4.23 -12.90
CA VAL A 305 -5.58 5.05 -13.14
C VAL A 305 -6.37 4.53 -14.36
N ASP A 306 -5.68 4.18 -15.45
CA ASP A 306 -6.32 3.65 -16.66
C ASP A 306 -6.92 2.26 -16.45
N PHE A 307 -6.34 1.48 -15.54
CA PHE A 307 -6.86 0.16 -15.19
C PHE A 307 -8.09 0.30 -14.30
N TYR A 308 -8.06 1.13 -13.25
CA TYR A 308 -9.24 1.37 -12.41
C TYR A 308 -10.43 1.90 -13.20
N ARG A 309 -10.20 2.76 -14.20
CA ARG A 309 -11.25 3.27 -15.09
C ARG A 309 -11.91 2.16 -15.94
N ASP A 310 -11.15 1.15 -16.34
CA ASP A 310 -11.65 0.00 -17.11
C ASP A 310 -12.33 -1.04 -16.21
N ILE A 311 -11.70 -1.42 -15.10
CA ILE A 311 -12.14 -2.55 -14.29
C ILE A 311 -13.31 -2.22 -13.36
N ALA A 312 -13.36 -1.04 -12.73
CA ALA A 312 -14.37 -0.77 -11.71
C ALA A 312 -15.81 -0.90 -12.23
N PRO A 313 -16.17 -0.39 -13.43
CA PRO A 313 -17.51 -0.58 -13.99
C PRO A 313 -17.86 -2.03 -14.34
N ARG A 314 -16.87 -2.93 -14.42
CA ARG A 314 -17.00 -4.33 -14.85
C ARG A 314 -16.97 -5.32 -13.67
N VAL A 315 -16.45 -4.91 -12.52
CA VAL A 315 -16.43 -5.72 -11.28
C VAL A 315 -17.84 -5.77 -10.68
N ALA A 316 -18.27 -6.95 -10.23
CA ALA A 316 -19.66 -7.12 -9.76
C ALA A 316 -19.97 -6.46 -8.41
N GLY A 317 -18.95 -6.29 -7.56
CA GLY A 317 -19.07 -5.70 -6.23
C GLY A 317 -18.10 -4.53 -6.04
N SER A 318 -17.40 -4.50 -4.90
CA SER A 318 -16.63 -3.33 -4.48
C SER A 318 -15.18 -3.36 -4.96
N VAL A 319 -14.68 -2.21 -5.39
CA VAL A 319 -13.26 -1.95 -5.60
C VAL A 319 -12.80 -0.98 -4.51
N LEU A 320 -12.04 -1.48 -3.54
CA LEU A 320 -11.50 -0.67 -2.47
C LEU A 320 -10.00 -0.42 -2.68
N VAL A 321 -9.63 0.86 -2.74
CA VAL A 321 -8.24 1.31 -2.63
C VAL A 321 -8.04 1.90 -1.25
N PHE A 322 -7.02 1.47 -0.52
CA PHE A 322 -6.79 1.98 0.83
C PHE A 322 -5.30 2.20 1.14
N ASN A 323 -5.01 3.07 2.10
CA ASN A 323 -3.65 3.31 2.57
C ASN A 323 -3.60 3.38 4.11
N GLY A 324 -2.49 2.97 4.70
CA GLY A 324 -2.10 3.47 6.01
C GLY A 324 -1.82 4.98 5.95
N ASP A 325 -2.42 5.77 6.85
CA ASP A 325 -2.26 7.23 6.78
C ASP A 325 -0.88 7.73 7.26
N THR A 326 -0.05 6.83 7.80
CA THR A 326 1.33 7.10 8.19
C THR A 326 2.34 6.36 7.31
N ASP A 327 1.97 5.82 6.16
CA ASP A 327 2.94 5.17 5.27
C ASP A 327 3.83 6.20 4.54
N PRO A 328 5.16 6.22 4.75
CA PRO A 328 6.08 7.06 3.98
C PRO A 328 6.47 6.44 2.63
N CYS A 329 6.23 5.14 2.43
CA CYS A 329 6.60 4.42 1.22
C CYS A 329 5.64 4.76 0.07
N VAL A 330 4.34 4.54 0.27
CA VAL A 330 3.28 4.83 -0.69
C VAL A 330 2.22 5.70 0.01
N SER A 331 2.54 6.99 0.14
CA SER A 331 1.71 7.93 0.89
C SER A 331 0.28 8.02 0.34
N TYR A 332 -0.68 8.12 1.28
CA TYR A 332 -2.09 8.15 0.94
C TYR A 332 -2.49 9.38 0.10
N GLU A 333 -1.75 10.50 0.18
CA GLU A 333 -2.07 11.70 -0.61
C GLU A 333 -1.96 11.48 -2.10
N GLY A 334 -0.87 10.87 -2.57
CA GLY A 334 -0.68 10.60 -3.98
C GLY A 334 -1.65 9.55 -4.49
N THR A 335 -1.92 8.52 -3.66
CA THR A 335 -2.92 7.51 -4.00
C THR A 335 -4.32 8.12 -4.08
N ARG A 336 -4.71 8.94 -3.09
CA ARG A 336 -5.98 9.67 -3.10
C ARG A 336 -6.08 10.58 -4.31
N ASP A 337 -5.04 11.35 -4.65
CA ASP A 337 -5.05 12.22 -5.84
C ASP A 337 -5.26 11.41 -7.13
N ALA A 338 -4.58 10.27 -7.27
CA ALA A 338 -4.76 9.40 -8.43
C ALA A 338 -6.21 8.90 -8.55
N ILE A 339 -6.79 8.42 -7.44
CA ILE A 339 -8.17 7.91 -7.42
C ILE A 339 -9.19 9.03 -7.61
N GLN A 340 -9.13 10.07 -6.78
CA GLN A 340 -10.11 11.14 -6.74
C GLN A 340 -10.07 12.03 -7.99
N ASN A 341 -8.88 12.39 -8.47
CA ASN A 341 -8.74 13.46 -9.45
C ASN A 341 -8.38 12.95 -10.86
N LYS A 342 -7.93 11.69 -11.02
CA LYS A 342 -7.48 11.17 -12.33
C LYS A 342 -8.29 10.00 -12.86
N VAL A 343 -8.92 9.17 -12.02
CA VAL A 343 -9.78 8.06 -12.52
C VAL A 343 -10.94 8.61 -13.33
N GLY A 344 -11.54 9.73 -12.88
CA GLY A 344 -12.61 10.44 -13.60
C GLY A 344 -14.02 9.95 -13.28
N PHE A 345 -14.18 9.34 -12.11
CA PHE A 345 -15.45 8.91 -11.54
C PHE A 345 -16.02 9.99 -10.63
N ASP A 346 -17.35 10.16 -10.66
CA ASP A 346 -18.01 11.15 -9.83
C ASP A 346 -18.11 10.66 -8.39
N LEU A 347 -17.91 11.58 -7.45
CA LEU A 347 -18.17 11.32 -6.05
C LEU A 347 -19.67 11.07 -5.85
N LEU A 348 -20.05 10.06 -5.07
CA LEU A 348 -21.44 9.88 -4.69
C LEU A 348 -21.92 11.09 -3.87
N GLU A 349 -23.19 11.46 -3.98
CA GLU A 349 -23.79 12.47 -3.11
C GLU A 349 -23.70 11.99 -1.65
N GLY A 350 -23.03 12.77 -0.79
CA GLY A 350 -22.71 12.35 0.58
C GLY A 350 -21.52 11.38 0.72
N GLY A 351 -20.91 10.99 -0.40
CA GLY A 351 -19.74 10.10 -0.47
C GLY A 351 -18.41 10.77 -0.17
N ALA A 352 -18.41 12.05 0.21
CA ALA A 352 -17.22 12.83 0.52
C ALA A 352 -16.42 12.28 1.71
N TRP A 353 -15.23 12.85 1.89
CA TRP A 353 -14.24 12.49 2.90
C TRP A 353 -14.83 12.47 4.31
N ARG A 354 -15.10 11.28 4.84
CA ARG A 354 -15.84 11.09 6.11
C ARG A 354 -15.29 9.95 6.96
N PRO A 355 -15.50 9.96 8.29
CA PRO A 355 -14.90 8.95 9.17
C PRO A 355 -15.58 7.59 9.03
N TRP A 356 -14.79 6.54 9.20
CA TRP A 356 -15.29 5.18 9.38
C TRP A 356 -14.72 4.57 10.66
N PHE A 357 -15.46 3.62 11.24
CA PHE A 357 -15.18 3.10 12.57
C PHE A 357 -14.89 1.59 12.54
N ALA A 358 -14.10 1.10 13.49
CA ALA A 358 -13.93 -0.32 13.72
C ALA A 358 -14.04 -0.61 15.22
N ASN A 359 -14.62 -1.76 15.57
CA ASN A 359 -14.79 -2.12 16.97
C ASN A 359 -13.45 -2.53 17.60
N TRP A 360 -13.06 -1.85 18.67
CA TRP A 360 -11.87 -2.18 19.45
C TRP A 360 -12.19 -3.25 20.48
N THR A 361 -12.21 -4.49 20.02
CA THR A 361 -12.43 -5.68 20.85
C THR A 361 -11.20 -6.03 21.69
N ALA A 362 -11.40 -6.49 22.93
CA ALA A 362 -10.30 -6.93 23.79
C ALA A 362 -9.48 -8.06 23.14
N ALA A 363 -8.15 -7.98 23.23
CA ALA A 363 -7.23 -9.07 22.93
C ALA A 363 -6.95 -9.89 24.20
N SER A 364 -6.72 -11.20 24.07
CA SER A 364 -6.33 -12.03 25.21
C SER A 364 -4.90 -11.71 25.65
N ARG A 365 -4.62 -11.86 26.96
CA ARG A 365 -3.25 -11.72 27.50
C ARG A 365 -2.29 -12.67 26.81
N ASP A 366 -2.66 -13.94 26.70
CA ASP A 366 -1.86 -14.97 26.03
C ASP A 366 -1.48 -14.58 24.59
N PHE A 367 -2.41 -13.94 23.85
CA PHE A 367 -2.10 -13.47 22.51
C PHE A 367 -1.14 -12.27 22.52
N LEU A 368 -1.35 -11.31 23.43
CA LEU A 368 -0.48 -10.14 23.57
C LEU A 368 0.94 -10.52 23.98
N ASP A 369 1.09 -11.56 24.82
CA ASP A 369 2.38 -12.08 25.26
C ASP A 369 3.09 -12.87 24.16
N ALA A 370 2.33 -13.53 23.27
CA ALA A 370 2.88 -14.38 22.21
C ALA A 370 3.13 -13.66 20.88
N LYS A 371 2.35 -12.62 20.55
CA LYS A 371 2.43 -11.93 19.25
C LYS A 371 3.82 -11.29 19.04
N ASP A 372 4.15 -11.03 17.78
CA ASP A 372 5.32 -10.21 17.47
C ASP A 372 5.15 -8.79 18.01
N LEU A 373 6.28 -8.12 18.30
CA LEU A 373 6.31 -6.77 18.84
C LEU A 373 5.53 -5.79 17.96
N LEU A 374 5.75 -5.86 16.64
CA LEU A 374 5.19 -4.92 15.68
C LEU A 374 3.77 -5.26 15.23
N PHE A 375 3.27 -6.47 15.52
CA PHE A 375 1.90 -6.83 15.18
C PHE A 375 0.91 -6.16 16.15
N GLY A 376 0.02 -5.32 15.63
CA GLY A 376 -1.07 -4.68 16.37
C GLY A 376 -0.59 -3.93 17.62
N PRO A 377 0.24 -2.88 17.50
CA PRO A 377 0.75 -2.14 18.66
C PRO A 377 -0.35 -1.50 19.52
N ALA A 378 -1.53 -1.24 18.95
CA ALA A 378 -2.69 -0.71 19.68
C ALA A 378 -3.62 -1.79 20.28
N LEU A 379 -3.24 -3.07 20.22
CA LEU A 379 -4.02 -4.13 20.85
C LEU A 379 -3.89 -4.07 22.37
N THR A 380 -5.02 -4.26 23.04
CA THR A 380 -5.16 -4.12 24.50
C THR A 380 -6.17 -5.14 25.02
N THR A 381 -6.05 -5.47 26.31
CA THR A 381 -7.00 -6.35 27.02
C THR A 381 -8.34 -5.68 27.33
N GLN A 382 -8.45 -4.37 27.11
CA GLN A 382 -9.69 -3.63 27.29
C GLN A 382 -10.41 -3.45 25.95
N ALA A 383 -11.72 -3.67 25.96
CA ALA A 383 -12.57 -3.27 24.85
C ALA A 383 -12.90 -1.78 24.96
N ALA A 384 -12.95 -1.08 23.83
CA ALA A 384 -13.30 0.35 23.78
C ALA A 384 -14.50 0.64 22.86
N GLY A 385 -15.17 -0.40 22.35
CA GLY A 385 -16.26 -0.24 21.40
C GLY A 385 -15.78 0.33 20.06
N PRO A 386 -16.70 0.90 19.26
CA PRO A 386 -16.37 1.55 18.00
C PRO A 386 -15.40 2.74 18.19
N GLN A 387 -14.29 2.70 17.46
CA GLN A 387 -13.28 3.76 17.45
C GLN A 387 -12.99 4.18 16.01
N LEU A 388 -12.52 5.42 15.83
CA LEU A 388 -12.12 5.92 14.51
C LEU A 388 -11.07 4.96 13.91
N ALA A 389 -11.39 4.43 12.74
CA ALA A 389 -10.52 3.53 12.01
C ALA A 389 -9.87 4.23 10.80
N GLY A 390 -10.46 5.32 10.31
CA GLY A 390 -9.87 6.16 9.28
C GLY A 390 -10.92 7.03 8.60
N LEU A 391 -10.60 7.48 7.39
CA LEU A 391 -11.46 8.32 6.54
C LEU A 391 -11.75 7.58 5.24
N THR A 392 -12.89 7.84 4.60
CA THR A 392 -13.30 7.16 3.37
C THR A 392 -14.03 8.10 2.41
N MET A 393 -13.94 7.78 1.12
CA MET A 393 -14.70 8.38 0.03
C MET A 393 -15.31 7.28 -0.83
N ASP A 394 -16.50 7.52 -1.36
CA ASP A 394 -17.15 6.63 -2.32
C ASP A 394 -17.47 7.36 -3.61
N PHE A 395 -17.16 6.69 -4.71
CA PHE A 395 -17.37 7.16 -6.07
C PHE A 395 -18.42 6.27 -6.76
N ASP A 396 -18.86 6.68 -7.93
CA ASP A 396 -19.60 5.79 -8.82
C ASP A 396 -18.79 4.52 -9.18
N HIS A 397 -19.45 3.59 -9.88
CA HIS A 397 -18.85 2.32 -10.29
C HIS A 397 -18.27 1.45 -9.15
N GLY A 398 -18.75 1.63 -7.91
CA GLY A 398 -18.35 0.81 -6.78
C GLY A 398 -16.90 1.00 -6.32
N LEU A 399 -16.24 2.08 -6.76
CA LEU A 399 -14.90 2.45 -6.33
C LEU A 399 -14.95 3.26 -5.02
N SER A 400 -14.15 2.85 -4.05
CA SER A 400 -13.98 3.57 -2.78
C SER A 400 -12.50 3.80 -2.51
N PHE A 401 -12.20 4.92 -1.86
CA PHE A 401 -10.89 5.19 -1.28
C PHE A 401 -10.99 5.24 0.25
N ALA A 402 -10.02 4.70 0.97
CA ALA A 402 -9.99 4.79 2.43
C ALA A 402 -8.58 4.98 3.00
N THR A 403 -8.48 5.70 4.12
CA THR A 403 -7.30 5.65 4.98
C THR A 403 -7.53 4.72 6.16
N VAL A 404 -6.45 4.19 6.72
CA VAL A 404 -6.44 3.43 7.96
C VAL A 404 -5.60 4.19 8.98
N HIS A 405 -6.28 4.75 9.98
CA HIS A 405 -5.68 5.67 10.92
C HIS A 405 -4.62 5.00 11.81
N GLY A 406 -3.46 5.64 11.86
CA GLY A 406 -2.32 5.19 12.60
C GLY A 406 -1.81 3.85 12.07
N SER A 407 -1.80 3.64 10.76
CA SER A 407 -1.10 2.52 10.13
C SER A 407 -0.03 3.02 9.16
N GLY A 408 1.12 2.34 9.14
CA GLY A 408 2.08 2.42 8.03
C GLY A 408 1.72 1.43 6.91
N HIS A 409 2.73 1.07 6.11
CA HIS A 409 2.60 0.31 4.86
C HIS A 409 1.80 -0.99 4.99
N MET A 410 2.11 -1.82 5.99
CA MET A 410 1.44 -3.11 6.22
C MET A 410 0.19 -2.96 7.11
N VAL A 411 -0.91 -2.47 6.55
CA VAL A 411 -2.17 -2.22 7.26
C VAL A 411 -2.65 -3.37 8.15
N PRO A 412 -2.73 -4.63 7.67
CA PRO A 412 -3.19 -5.75 8.49
C PRO A 412 -2.24 -6.07 9.66
N GLN A 413 -0.95 -5.71 9.55
CA GLN A 413 0.01 -5.88 10.63
C GLN A 413 -0.22 -4.84 11.73
N PHE A 414 -0.40 -3.56 11.40
CA PHE A 414 -0.45 -2.49 12.40
C PHE A 414 -1.83 -2.22 12.96
N ARG A 415 -2.87 -2.32 12.12
CA ARG A 415 -4.26 -2.08 12.51
C ARG A 415 -5.14 -3.29 12.17
N PRO A 416 -4.86 -4.48 12.76
CA PRO A 416 -5.53 -5.71 12.40
C PRO A 416 -7.05 -5.68 12.60
N ARG A 417 -7.55 -4.94 13.60
CA ARG A 417 -9.01 -4.76 13.81
C ARG A 417 -9.67 -3.97 12.68
N ALA A 418 -9.03 -2.87 12.24
CA ALA A 418 -9.53 -2.04 11.15
C ALA A 418 -9.43 -2.78 9.81
N ALA A 419 -8.30 -3.45 9.55
CA ALA A 419 -8.10 -4.27 8.37
C ALA A 419 -9.11 -5.41 8.25
N TYR A 420 -9.43 -6.07 9.37
CA TYR A 420 -10.46 -7.12 9.41
C TYR A 420 -11.85 -6.57 9.04
N ARG A 421 -12.27 -5.46 9.68
CA ARG A 421 -13.56 -4.80 9.42
C ARG A 421 -13.66 -4.31 7.98
N MET A 422 -12.56 -3.82 7.42
CA MET A 422 -12.50 -3.34 6.05
C MET A 422 -12.71 -4.48 5.05
N MET A 423 -12.05 -5.63 5.25
CA MET A 423 -12.27 -6.79 4.41
C MET A 423 -13.65 -7.39 4.54
N GLU A 424 -14.25 -7.36 5.73
CA GLU A 424 -15.67 -7.73 5.89
C GLU A 424 -16.58 -6.85 5.02
N GLY A 425 -16.33 -5.53 4.96
CA GLY A 425 -17.03 -4.61 4.07
C GLY A 425 -16.88 -4.98 2.59
N VAL A 426 -15.65 -5.21 2.12
CA VAL A 426 -15.37 -5.59 0.73
C VAL A 426 -16.07 -6.90 0.34
N LEU A 427 -16.01 -7.91 1.21
CA LEU A 427 -16.61 -9.22 0.95
C LEU A 427 -18.14 -9.20 0.98
N THR A 428 -18.74 -8.27 1.73
CA THR A 428 -20.20 -8.14 1.83
C THR A 428 -20.78 -7.08 0.89
N GLY A 429 -19.94 -6.25 0.26
CA GLY A 429 -20.36 -5.06 -0.49
C GLY A 429 -20.88 -3.93 0.40
N ALA A 430 -20.68 -4.00 1.72
CA ALA A 430 -21.14 -2.98 2.66
C ALA A 430 -20.15 -1.80 2.70
N PRO A 431 -20.63 -0.54 2.62
CA PRO A 431 -19.76 0.62 2.68
C PRO A 431 -19.09 0.74 4.06
N LEU A 432 -17.93 1.40 4.10
CA LEU A 432 -17.21 1.62 5.36
C LEU A 432 -17.93 2.62 6.28
N ALA A 433 -18.79 3.49 5.75
CA ALA A 433 -19.61 4.39 6.54
C ALA A 433 -20.91 4.71 5.80
N PRO A 434 -22.00 5.07 6.50
CA PRO A 434 -23.16 5.68 5.83
C PRO A 434 -22.74 6.94 5.07
N LEU A 435 -23.41 7.27 3.97
CA LEU A 435 -23.21 8.53 3.26
C LEU A 435 -23.60 9.70 4.17
N LEU A 436 -22.96 10.85 3.99
CA LEU A 436 -23.38 12.11 4.62
C LEU A 436 -24.70 12.59 3.99
N PRO A 437 -25.47 13.46 4.68
CA PRO A 437 -26.50 14.25 4.02
C PRO A 437 -25.89 15.08 2.88
N ALA A 438 -26.70 15.40 1.87
CA ALA A 438 -26.26 16.23 0.75
C ALA A 438 -25.73 17.60 1.24
N ASP A 439 -24.69 18.13 0.60
CA ASP A 439 -24.08 19.41 0.98
C ASP A 439 -25.10 20.56 1.08
N ALA A 440 -26.07 20.59 0.17
CA ALA A 440 -27.16 21.57 0.18
C ALA A 440 -28.09 21.42 1.40
N ALA A 441 -28.30 20.19 1.87
CA ALA A 441 -29.08 19.92 3.07
C ALA A 441 -28.30 20.35 4.33
N ILE A 442 -27.01 19.99 4.42
CA ILE A 442 -26.12 20.41 5.52
C ILE A 442 -26.08 21.94 5.61
N ALA A 443 -25.90 22.64 4.48
CA ALA A 443 -25.83 24.09 4.45
C ALA A 443 -27.15 24.80 4.82
N ALA A 444 -28.28 24.09 4.72
CA ALA A 444 -29.60 24.62 5.06
C ALA A 444 -30.01 24.37 6.52
N MET A 445 -29.31 23.48 7.23
CA MET A 445 -29.59 23.17 8.64
C MET A 445 -29.18 24.34 9.55
N SER A 446 -29.97 24.57 10.59
CA SER A 446 -29.51 25.33 11.75
C SER A 446 -28.46 24.54 12.54
N ASP A 447 -27.68 25.22 13.38
CA ASP A 447 -26.67 24.57 14.22
C ASP A 447 -27.25 23.45 15.11
N ALA A 448 -28.50 23.60 15.57
CA ALA A 448 -29.18 22.59 16.37
C ALA A 448 -29.57 21.36 15.55
N GLU A 449 -30.15 21.55 14.36
CA GLU A 449 -30.47 20.47 13.44
C GLU A 449 -29.20 19.73 12.98
N TRP A 450 -28.13 20.47 12.72
CA TRP A 450 -26.83 19.90 12.37
C TRP A 450 -26.25 19.06 13.50
N SER A 451 -26.33 19.54 14.75
CA SER A 451 -25.86 18.77 15.92
C SER A 451 -26.63 17.45 16.05
N ASP A 452 -27.96 17.47 15.94
CA ASP A 452 -28.80 16.27 16.04
C ASP A 452 -28.53 15.30 14.88
N GLU A 453 -28.30 15.81 13.66
CA GLU A 453 -27.97 15.00 12.49
C GLU A 453 -26.59 14.34 12.62
N MET A 454 -25.60 15.09 13.10
CA MET A 454 -24.25 14.58 13.35
C MET A 454 -24.26 13.43 14.37
N ASP A 455 -25.03 13.56 15.46
CA ASP A 455 -25.14 12.51 16.48
C ASP A 455 -25.77 11.24 15.90
N LYS A 456 -26.92 11.36 15.21
CA LYS A 456 -27.59 10.23 14.55
C LYS A 456 -26.69 9.54 13.53
N TRP A 457 -26.03 10.32 12.67
CA TRP A 457 -25.12 9.79 11.67
C TRP A 457 -23.95 9.05 12.33
N THR A 458 -23.41 9.60 13.42
CA THR A 458 -22.30 9.00 14.17
C THR A 458 -22.68 7.67 14.80
N ASP A 459 -23.88 7.55 15.36
CA ASP A 459 -24.38 6.32 15.96
C ASP A 459 -24.52 5.21 14.89
N VAL A 460 -25.12 5.53 13.75
CA VAL A 460 -25.20 4.61 12.60
C VAL A 460 -23.81 4.22 12.10
N ALA A 461 -22.89 5.18 11.95
CA ALA A 461 -21.54 4.95 11.46
C ALA A 461 -20.70 4.07 12.41
N LYS A 462 -20.97 4.13 13.72
CA LYS A 462 -20.37 3.25 14.74
C LYS A 462 -21.00 1.85 14.78
N GLY A 463 -22.09 1.62 14.06
CA GLY A 463 -22.86 0.38 14.13
C GLY A 463 -23.66 0.27 15.43
N ALA A 464 -23.97 1.39 16.09
CA ALA A 464 -24.97 1.43 17.14
C ALA A 464 -26.35 1.43 16.47
N SER A 465 -27.02 0.28 16.46
CA SER A 465 -28.44 0.23 16.15
C SER A 465 -29.24 0.57 17.41
N ASP A 466 -30.21 1.47 17.28
CA ASP A 466 -31.30 1.69 18.26
C ASP A 466 -32.04 0.40 18.63
#